data_AF-S2RFB4-F1
#
_entry.id   AF-S2RFB4-F1
#
_cell.length_a   1.000
_cell.length_b   1.000
_cell.length_c   1.000
_cell.angle_alpha   90.00
_cell.angle_beta   90.00
_cell.angle_gamma   90.00
#
_symmetry.space_group_name_H-M   'P 1'
#
loop_
_entity.id
_entity.type
_entity.pdbx_description
1 polymer ?
#
loop_
_entity_poly.entity_id
_entity_poly.type
_entity_poly.pdbx_seq_one_letter_code
_entity_poly.pdbx_strand_id
1 'polypeptide(L)'
;MNLFFLEVRYVADYLAYSYYFGFKHLRGNLHGSTRGPRYLNDLGVVASAYFLPIVGFGFYLFAGRGLSTKKLQRIQHEYESGVKAFVSLQKHENARNKLLPPTDYTPAAKALTAFFLNTAQAPVLAHNQVQLYTDGEKKFAALFRDIEAAKDYIYVEYYT
;
A
#
# COMPACT_ATOMS: atom_id res chain seq x y z
N MET A 1 -3.74 4.28 -10.31
CA MET A 1 -4.31 3.21 -11.16
C MET A 1 -4.10 1.90 -10.42
N ASN A 2 -5.20 1.24 -10.02
CA ASN A 2 -5.20 0.20 -8.98
C ASN A 2 -4.51 -1.09 -9.45
N LEU A 3 -3.74 -1.74 -8.57
CA LEU A 3 -3.01 -3.00 -8.88
C LEU A 3 -3.97 -4.11 -9.37
N PHE A 4 -5.21 -4.11 -8.86
CA PHE A 4 -6.31 -4.98 -9.29
C PHE A 4 -6.70 -4.81 -10.77
N PHE A 5 -6.65 -3.58 -11.31
CA PHE A 5 -6.96 -3.35 -12.73
C PHE A 5 -5.86 -3.88 -13.65
N LEU A 6 -4.60 -3.90 -13.19
CA LEU A 6 -3.50 -4.51 -13.93
C LEU A 6 -3.61 -6.04 -13.93
N GLU A 7 -4.03 -6.64 -12.82
CA GLU A 7 -4.15 -8.09 -12.69
C GLU A 7 -5.33 -8.65 -13.48
N VAL A 8 -6.50 -7.98 -13.44
CA VAL A 8 -7.65 -8.32 -14.29
C VAL A 8 -7.31 -8.15 -15.78
N ARG A 9 -6.56 -7.11 -16.14
CA ARG A 9 -6.14 -6.88 -17.53
C ARG A 9 -5.10 -7.90 -17.99
N TYR A 10 -4.14 -8.27 -17.14
CA TYR A 10 -3.15 -9.31 -17.44
C TYR A 10 -3.81 -10.67 -17.62
N VAL A 11 -4.77 -11.04 -16.77
CA VAL A 11 -5.55 -12.28 -16.92
C VAL A 11 -6.42 -12.24 -18.17
N ALA A 12 -7.06 -11.11 -18.48
CA ALA A 12 -7.84 -10.95 -19.71
C ALA A 12 -6.96 -11.05 -20.98
N ASP A 13 -5.77 -10.44 -20.96
CA ASP A 13 -4.81 -10.48 -22.07
C ASP A 13 -4.21 -11.89 -22.23
N TYR A 14 -3.92 -12.59 -21.14
CA TYR A 14 -3.45 -13.98 -21.16
C TYR A 14 -4.52 -14.94 -21.69
N LEU A 15 -5.78 -14.78 -21.24
CA LEU A 15 -6.90 -15.57 -21.74
C LEU A 15 -7.17 -15.26 -23.22
N ALA A 16 -7.13 -14.00 -23.63
CA ALA A 16 -7.27 -13.61 -25.04
C ALA A 16 -6.14 -14.19 -25.90
N TYR A 17 -4.89 -14.15 -25.43
CA TYR A 17 -3.75 -14.74 -26.11
C TYR A 17 -3.89 -16.26 -26.24
N SER A 18 -4.23 -16.96 -25.16
CA SER A 18 -4.45 -18.40 -25.16
C SER A 18 -5.60 -18.82 -26.09
N TYR A 19 -6.69 -18.04 -26.12
CA TYR A 19 -7.84 -18.28 -27.00
C TYR A 19 -7.49 -18.05 -28.48
N TYR A 20 -6.76 -16.98 -28.79
CA TYR A 20 -6.36 -16.60 -30.15
C TYR A 20 -5.32 -17.57 -30.72
N PHE A 21 -4.37 -18.02 -29.91
CA PHE A 21 -3.35 -19.01 -30.30
C PHE A 21 -3.95 -20.41 -30.48
N GLY A 22 -4.91 -20.79 -29.63
CA GLY A 22 -5.68 -22.03 -29.77
C GLY A 22 -6.48 -22.11 -31.08
N PHE A 23 -7.10 -21.00 -31.50
CA PHE A 23 -7.85 -20.94 -32.77
C PHE A 23 -6.98 -20.87 -34.03
N LYS A 24 -5.80 -20.25 -33.95
CA LYS A 24 -4.87 -20.17 -35.11
C LYS A 24 -4.34 -21.55 -35.51
N HIS A 25 -4.25 -22.50 -34.57
CA HIS A 25 -3.92 -23.90 -34.84
C HIS A 25 -5.10 -24.74 -35.36
N LEU A 26 -6.35 -24.32 -35.12
CA LEU A 26 -7.55 -25.01 -35.63
C LEU A 26 -7.78 -24.77 -37.14
N ARG A 27 -7.28 -23.68 -37.72
CA ARG A 27 -7.44 -23.38 -39.16
C ARG A 27 -6.36 -24.03 -40.05
N GLY A 28 -5.31 -24.60 -39.46
CA GLY A 28 -4.14 -25.15 -40.18
C GLY A 28 -4.15 -26.66 -40.45
N ASN A 29 -5.12 -27.42 -39.93
CA ASN A 29 -5.15 -28.88 -40.06
C ASN A 29 -6.56 -29.38 -40.41
N LEU A 30 -6.95 -29.22 -41.67
CA LEU A 30 -8.06 -29.96 -42.28
C LEU A 30 -7.58 -31.21 -43.04
N HIS A 31 -6.41 -31.74 -42.72
CA HIS A 31 -5.94 -33.01 -43.26
C HIS A 31 -5.36 -33.89 -42.15
N GLY A 32 -6.09 -34.97 -41.84
CA GLY A 32 -5.50 -36.24 -41.43
C GLY A 32 -5.06 -36.41 -39.96
N SER A 33 -5.60 -37.48 -39.37
CA SER A 33 -5.00 -38.30 -38.31
C SER A 33 -5.18 -37.90 -36.83
N THR A 34 -6.09 -38.65 -36.20
CA THR A 34 -5.98 -39.31 -34.88
C THR A 34 -4.98 -38.71 -33.87
N ARG A 35 -5.49 -37.97 -32.87
CA ARG A 35 -4.81 -37.78 -31.57
C ARG A 35 -5.83 -37.81 -30.43
N GLY A 36 -5.51 -38.55 -29.36
CA GLY A 36 -6.31 -38.77 -28.13
C GLY A 36 -6.63 -37.49 -27.33
N PRO A 37 -7.21 -37.62 -26.12
CA PRO A 37 -8.23 -36.71 -25.58
C PRO A 37 -7.67 -35.32 -25.26
N ARG A 38 -7.71 -34.45 -26.26
CA ARG A 38 -7.40 -33.01 -26.19
C ARG A 38 -8.36 -32.26 -25.24
N TYR A 39 -9.51 -32.86 -24.94
CA TYR A 39 -10.56 -32.38 -24.03
C TYR A 39 -10.14 -32.27 -22.55
N LEU A 40 -9.16 -33.05 -22.08
CA LEU A 40 -8.73 -33.03 -20.68
C LEU A 40 -8.08 -31.69 -20.28
N ASN A 41 -7.39 -31.03 -21.21
CA ASN A 41 -6.76 -29.74 -20.98
C ASN A 41 -7.79 -28.59 -21.08
N ASP A 42 -8.76 -28.73 -21.98
CA ASP A 42 -9.84 -27.75 -22.16
C ASP A 42 -10.76 -27.69 -20.93
N LEU A 43 -11.06 -28.84 -20.31
CA LEU A 43 -11.77 -28.92 -19.04
C LEU A 43 -11.03 -28.20 -17.91
N GLY A 44 -9.70 -28.28 -17.88
CA GLY A 44 -8.87 -27.59 -16.88
C GLY A 44 -8.90 -26.07 -17.02
N VAL A 45 -8.80 -25.55 -18.25
CA VAL A 45 -8.89 -24.11 -18.53
C VAL A 45 -10.27 -23.57 -18.18
N VAL A 46 -11.33 -24.27 -18.60
CA VAL A 46 -12.72 -23.90 -18.30
C VAL A 46 -12.97 -23.96 -16.78
N ALA A 47 -12.50 -24.99 -16.08
CA ALA A 47 -12.61 -25.07 -14.63
C ALA A 47 -11.88 -23.93 -13.91
N SER A 48 -10.67 -23.56 -14.35
CA SER A 48 -9.92 -22.44 -13.77
C SER A 48 -10.64 -21.10 -13.94
N ALA A 49 -11.30 -20.87 -15.09
CA ALA A 49 -12.04 -19.64 -15.37
C ALA A 49 -13.28 -19.45 -14.46
N TYR A 50 -13.90 -20.54 -13.99
CA TYR A 50 -15.00 -20.46 -13.02
C TYR A 50 -14.53 -20.47 -11.56
N PHE A 51 -13.42 -21.15 -11.26
CA PHE A 51 -12.90 -21.29 -9.90
C PHE A 51 -12.27 -19.99 -9.38
N LEU A 52 -11.44 -19.33 -10.21
CA LEU A 52 -10.74 -18.10 -9.84
C LEU A 52 -11.69 -16.96 -9.38
N PRO A 53 -12.80 -16.63 -10.08
CA PRO A 53 -13.71 -15.57 -9.61
C PRO A 53 -14.45 -15.96 -8.33
N ILE A 54 -14.79 -17.24 -8.13
CA ILE A 54 -15.47 -17.70 -6.91
C ILE A 54 -14.54 -17.62 -5.69
N VAL A 55 -13.31 -18.09 -5.85
CA VAL A 55 -12.30 -18.03 -4.77
C VAL A 55 -11.87 -16.59 -4.51
N GLY A 56 -11.64 -15.80 -5.56
CA GLY A 56 -11.34 -14.37 -5.44
C GLY A 56 -12.46 -13.60 -4.75
N PHE A 57 -13.72 -13.91 -5.05
CA PHE A 57 -14.87 -13.34 -4.35
C PHE A 57 -14.93 -13.78 -2.88
N GLY A 58 -14.64 -15.05 -2.59
CA GLY A 58 -14.51 -15.54 -1.22
C GLY A 58 -13.45 -14.76 -0.44
N PHE A 59 -12.24 -14.66 -0.96
CA PHE A 59 -11.17 -13.84 -0.37
C PHE A 59 -11.59 -12.38 -0.20
N TYR A 60 -12.29 -11.80 -1.17
CA TYR A 60 -12.81 -10.43 -1.06
C TYR A 60 -13.79 -10.25 0.10
N LEU A 61 -14.70 -11.20 0.33
CA LEU A 61 -15.66 -11.11 1.45
C LEU A 61 -14.97 -11.22 2.82
N PHE A 62 -13.88 -11.99 2.92
CA PHE A 62 -13.13 -12.15 4.17
C PHE A 62 -12.11 -11.03 4.40
N ALA A 63 -11.33 -10.65 3.38
CA ALA A 63 -10.35 -9.57 3.44
C ALA A 63 -10.98 -8.17 3.41
N GLY A 64 -12.21 -8.04 2.87
CA GLY A 64 -12.91 -6.77 2.66
C GLY A 64 -13.76 -6.30 3.84
N ARG A 65 -13.88 -7.05 4.94
CA ARG A 65 -14.52 -6.55 6.15
C ARG A 65 -13.62 -5.51 6.84
N GLY A 66 -13.64 -4.30 6.29
CA GLY A 66 -13.00 -3.12 6.89
C GLY A 66 -13.59 -2.78 8.25
N LEU A 67 -12.86 -1.96 9.02
CA LEU A 67 -13.36 -1.41 10.27
C LEU A 67 -14.64 -0.60 9.99
N SER A 68 -15.67 -0.78 10.82
CA SER A 68 -16.90 0.03 10.71
C SER A 68 -16.56 1.52 10.79
N THR A 69 -17.24 2.36 10.00
CA THR A 69 -17.09 3.82 10.01
C THR A 69 -17.13 4.40 11.42
N LYS A 70 -18.01 3.89 12.29
CA LYS A 70 -18.09 4.33 13.70
C LYS A 70 -16.82 4.01 14.49
N LYS A 71 -16.23 2.83 14.24
CA LYS A 71 -14.97 2.41 14.88
C LYS A 71 -13.80 3.25 14.37
N LEU A 72 -13.74 3.52 13.07
CA LEU A 72 -12.73 4.40 12.47
C LEU A 72 -12.81 5.82 13.04
N GLN A 73 -14.01 6.41 13.08
CA GLN A 73 -14.24 7.73 13.67
C GLN A 73 -13.84 7.79 15.14
N ARG A 74 -14.15 6.75 15.92
CA ARG A 74 -13.73 6.68 17.33
C ARG A 74 -12.20 6.67 17.46
N ILE A 75 -11.51 5.82 16.70
CA ILE A 75 -10.04 5.74 16.70
C ILE A 75 -9.43 7.09 16.32
N GLN A 76 -9.97 7.74 15.28
CA GLN A 76 -9.51 9.04 14.85
C GLN A 76 -9.70 10.11 15.94
N HIS A 77 -10.87 10.17 16.57
CA HIS A 77 -11.11 11.12 17.66
C HIS A 77 -10.20 10.88 18.87
N GLU A 78 -9.98 9.62 19.23
CA GLU A 78 -9.09 9.27 20.33
C GLU A 78 -7.65 9.70 20.01
N TYR A 79 -7.17 9.42 18.81
CA TYR A 79 -5.87 9.88 18.32
C TYR A 79 -5.75 11.41 18.34
N GLU A 80 -6.72 12.13 17.76
CA GLU A 80 -6.73 13.60 17.74
C GLU A 80 -6.72 14.20 19.15
N SER A 81 -7.48 13.60 20.08
CA SER A 81 -7.51 14.05 21.47
C SER A 81 -6.17 13.84 22.17
N GLY A 82 -5.50 12.70 21.94
CA GLY A 82 -4.17 12.40 22.47
C GLY A 82 -3.11 13.36 21.93
N VAL A 83 -3.13 13.63 20.62
CA VAL A 83 -2.21 14.59 19.99
C VAL A 83 -2.41 15.99 20.57
N LYS A 84 -3.65 16.45 20.72
CA LYS A 84 -3.94 17.76 21.33
C LYS A 84 -3.45 17.86 22.77
N ALA A 85 -3.64 16.80 23.56
CA ALA A 85 -3.14 16.75 24.93
C ALA A 85 -1.60 16.81 24.97
N PHE A 86 -0.92 16.07 24.09
CA PHE A 86 0.53 16.06 24.02
C PHE A 86 1.11 17.41 23.56
N VAL A 87 0.51 18.05 22.56
CA VAL A 87 0.88 19.41 22.12
C VAL A 87 0.67 20.41 23.26
N SER A 88 -0.42 20.29 24.02
CA SER A 88 -0.69 21.18 25.16
C SER A 88 0.38 21.05 26.25
N LEU A 89 0.81 19.82 26.54
CA LEU A 89 1.94 19.57 27.44
C LEU A 89 3.23 20.20 26.90
N GLN A 90 3.55 19.98 25.62
CA GLN A 90 4.75 20.55 25.02
C GLN A 90 4.75 22.07 24.99
N LYS A 91 3.59 22.73 24.80
CA LYS A 91 3.47 24.19 24.91
C LYS A 91 3.86 24.69 26.29
N HIS A 92 3.42 23.99 27.34
CA HIS A 92 3.78 24.32 28.71
C HIS A 92 5.29 24.17 28.96
N GLU A 93 5.91 23.11 28.46
CA GLU A 93 7.37 22.94 28.57
C GLU A 93 8.15 23.97 27.74
N ASN A 94 7.66 24.31 26.54
CA ASN A 94 8.29 25.29 25.67
C ASN A 94 8.27 26.69 26.30
N ALA A 95 7.17 27.08 26.95
CA ALA A 95 7.08 28.34 27.69
C ALA A 95 8.11 28.45 28.82
N ARG A 96 8.55 27.32 29.37
CA ARG A 96 9.57 27.23 30.42
C ARG A 96 10.99 27.02 29.87
N ASN A 97 11.18 27.04 28.55
CA ASN A 97 12.41 26.66 27.86
C ASN A 97 12.93 25.26 28.28
N LYS A 98 12.03 24.29 28.47
CA LYS A 98 12.35 22.90 28.86
C LYS A 98 12.05 21.86 27.79
N LEU A 99 11.43 22.27 26.68
CA LEU A 99 11.03 21.32 25.63
C LEU A 99 12.22 20.81 24.81
N LEU A 100 13.19 21.67 24.50
CA LEU A 100 14.35 21.30 23.71
C LEU A 100 15.59 21.15 24.62
N PRO A 101 16.56 20.32 24.24
CA PRO A 101 17.88 20.31 24.87
C PRO A 101 18.57 21.69 24.71
N PRO A 102 19.40 22.12 25.69
CA PRO A 102 20.24 23.32 25.58
C PRO A 102 21.07 23.40 24.28
N THR A 103 21.53 22.25 23.78
CA THR A 103 22.32 22.13 22.55
C THR A 103 21.54 22.48 21.29
N ASP A 104 20.21 22.32 21.32
CA ASP A 104 19.34 22.43 20.15
C ASP A 104 18.60 23.77 20.13
N TYR A 105 18.84 24.64 21.13
CA TYR A 105 18.16 25.92 21.34
C TYR A 105 18.63 27.05 20.40
N THR A 106 18.65 26.79 19.10
CA THR A 106 18.91 27.82 18.10
C THR A 106 17.65 28.71 17.86
N PRO A 107 17.80 29.97 17.40
CA PRO A 107 16.66 30.81 17.04
C PRO A 107 15.72 30.15 16.01
N ALA A 108 16.30 29.45 15.02
CA ALA A 108 15.54 28.71 14.01
C ALA A 108 14.75 27.54 14.63
N ALA A 109 15.38 26.76 15.50
CA ALA A 109 14.70 25.66 16.20
C ALA A 109 13.55 26.15 17.10
N LYS A 110 13.73 27.28 17.79
CA LYS A 110 12.66 27.93 18.57
C LYS A 110 11.49 28.36 17.68
N ALA A 111 11.78 28.99 16.55
CA ALA A 111 10.74 29.43 15.60
C ALA A 111 9.97 28.23 15.03
N LEU A 112 10.67 27.17 14.61
CA LEU A 112 10.04 25.93 14.11
C LEU A 112 9.23 25.23 15.20
N THR A 113 9.75 25.14 16.42
CA THR A 113 9.02 24.57 17.56
C THR A 113 7.73 25.34 17.84
N ALA A 114 7.81 26.68 17.86
CA ALA A 114 6.63 27.51 18.03
C ALA A 114 5.62 27.32 16.89
N PHE A 115 6.08 27.20 15.64
CA PHE A 115 5.24 26.93 14.48
C PHE A 115 4.50 25.58 14.59
N PHE A 116 5.23 24.50 14.92
CA PHE A 116 4.64 23.17 15.07
C PHE A 116 3.57 23.15 16.16
N LEU A 117 3.86 23.73 17.32
CA LEU A 117 2.94 23.70 18.46
C LEU A 117 1.73 24.62 18.25
N ASN A 118 1.93 25.83 17.74
CA ASN A 118 0.89 26.85 17.72
C ASN A 118 0.08 26.87 16.42
N THR A 119 0.70 26.57 15.28
CA THR A 119 0.07 26.65 13.96
C THR A 119 -0.29 25.26 13.46
N ALA A 120 0.71 24.37 13.35
CA ALA A 120 0.50 23.02 12.82
C ALA A 120 -0.22 22.09 13.79
N GLN A 121 -0.33 22.47 15.08
CA GLN A 121 -0.85 21.62 16.16
C GLN A 121 -0.22 20.22 16.17
N ALA A 122 1.08 20.17 15.87
CA ALA A 122 1.86 18.95 15.77
C ALA A 122 2.90 18.92 16.91
N PRO A 123 3.07 17.77 17.57
CA PRO A 123 4.10 17.62 18.58
C PRO A 123 5.48 17.61 17.94
N VAL A 124 6.45 18.21 18.63
CA VAL A 124 7.87 18.11 18.27
C VAL A 124 8.39 16.76 18.76
N LEU A 125 9.02 16.00 17.86
CA LEU A 125 9.61 14.70 18.14
C LEU A 125 11.14 14.81 18.15
N ALA A 126 11.78 14.14 19.10
CA ALA A 126 13.22 14.08 19.22
C ALA A 126 13.75 12.68 18.87
N HIS A 127 15.06 12.58 18.63
CA HIS A 127 15.76 11.31 18.35
C HIS A 127 15.27 10.57 17.09
N ASN A 128 14.79 11.32 16.10
CA ASN A 128 14.40 10.74 14.81
C ASN A 128 15.65 10.30 14.03
N GLN A 129 15.61 9.10 13.45
CA GLN A 129 16.58 8.67 12.46
C GLN A 129 16.07 9.10 11.08
N VAL A 130 16.78 10.02 10.44
CA VAL A 130 16.39 10.55 9.13
C VAL A 130 17.48 10.21 8.13
N GLN A 131 17.08 9.56 7.03
CA GLN A 131 17.96 9.29 5.90
C GLN A 131 17.49 10.09 4.70
N LEU A 132 18.36 10.94 4.16
CA LEU A 132 18.07 11.72 2.97
C LEU A 132 18.56 10.99 1.72
N TYR A 133 17.67 10.85 0.75
CA TYR A 133 17.99 10.36 -0.58
C TYR A 133 17.90 11.53 -1.56
N THR A 134 19.04 11.91 -2.12
CA THR A 134 19.13 12.90 -3.21
C THR A 134 19.18 12.22 -4.59
N ASP A 135 19.30 10.90 -4.61
CA ASP A 135 19.37 10.05 -5.80
C ASP A 135 18.17 9.10 -5.84
N GLY A 136 17.49 9.08 -6.99
CA GLY A 136 16.28 8.29 -7.18
C GLY A 136 16.53 6.79 -7.15
N GLU A 137 17.60 6.30 -7.77
CA GLU A 137 17.92 4.86 -7.79
C GLU A 137 18.18 4.35 -6.37
N LYS A 138 18.95 5.13 -5.58
CA LYS A 138 19.21 4.79 -4.18
C LYS A 138 17.93 4.80 -3.34
N LYS A 139 17.04 5.77 -3.56
CA LYS A 139 15.73 5.84 -2.88
C LYS A 139 14.91 4.59 -3.17
N PHE A 140 14.77 4.21 -4.45
CA PHE A 140 13.94 3.07 -4.84
C PHE A 140 14.54 1.74 -4.38
N ALA A 141 15.86 1.57 -4.46
CA ALA A 141 16.53 0.38 -3.94
C ALA A 141 16.28 0.20 -2.43
N ALA A 142 16.36 1.29 -1.65
CA ALA A 142 16.03 1.26 -0.23
C ALA A 142 14.55 0.95 0.02
N LEU A 143 13.64 1.59 -0.72
CA LEU A 143 12.19 1.36 -0.61
C LEU A 143 11.83 -0.12 -0.82
N PHE A 144 12.36 -0.76 -1.87
CA PHE A 144 12.07 -2.18 -2.14
C PHE A 144 12.63 -3.08 -1.06
N ARG A 145 13.84 -2.80 -0.56
CA ARG A 145 14.41 -3.54 0.57
C ARG A 145 13.56 -3.40 1.84
N ASP A 146 13.06 -2.21 2.12
CA ASP A 146 12.22 -1.95 3.30
C ASP A 146 10.86 -2.66 3.17
N ILE A 147 10.29 -2.72 1.95
CA ILE A 147 9.09 -3.51 1.64
C ILE A 147 9.36 -5.01 1.86
N GLU A 148 10.48 -5.54 1.39
CA GLU A 148 10.86 -6.96 1.57
C GLU A 148 11.10 -7.32 3.05
N ALA A 149 11.60 -6.38 3.85
CA ALA A 149 11.89 -6.58 5.26
C ALA A 149 10.69 -6.38 6.20
N ALA A 150 9.60 -5.77 5.72
CA ALA A 150 8.42 -5.46 6.54
C ALA A 150 7.71 -6.74 7.01
N LYS A 151 7.35 -6.79 8.30
CA LYS A 151 6.73 -7.99 8.91
C LYS A 151 5.23 -7.85 9.15
N ASP A 152 4.78 -6.65 9.47
CA ASP A 152 3.41 -6.40 9.93
C ASP A 152 2.61 -5.61 8.89
N TYR A 153 3.05 -4.38 8.60
CA TYR A 153 2.30 -3.45 7.75
C TYR A 153 3.23 -2.60 6.88
N ILE A 154 2.77 -2.29 5.67
CA ILE A 154 3.38 -1.31 4.77
C ILE A 154 2.32 -0.25 4.47
N TYR A 155 2.59 0.99 4.88
CA TYR A 155 1.73 2.14 4.55
C TYR A 155 2.35 2.89 3.37
N VAL A 156 1.63 2.97 2.26
CA VAL A 156 2.09 3.65 1.05
C VAL A 156 1.18 4.84 0.76
N GLU A 157 1.77 6.03 0.74
CA GLU A 157 1.14 7.26 0.26
C GLU A 157 2.01 7.86 -0.85
N TYR A 158 1.42 8.12 -2.01
CA TYR A 158 2.11 8.69 -3.17
C TYR A 158 1.29 9.86 -3.72
N TYR A 159 1.91 11.02 -3.80
CA TYR A 159 1.33 12.19 -4.44
C TYR A 159 1.59 12.13 -5.95
N THR A 160 0.57 12.44 -6.74
CA THR A 160 0.65 12.65 -8.20
C THR A 160 1.05 14.07 -8.54
#